data_AF-A0KLB4-F1
#
_entry.id   AF-A0KLB4-F1
#
_cell.length_a   1.000
_cell.length_b   1.000
_cell.length_c   1.000
_cell.angle_alpha   90.00
_cell.angle_beta   90.00
_cell.angle_gamma   90.00
#
_symmetry.space_group_name_H-M   'P 1'
#
loop_
_entity.id
_entity.type
_entity.pdbx_description
1 polymer ?
#
loop_
_entity_poly.entity_id
_entity_poly.type
_entity_poly.pdbx_seq_one_letter_code
_entity_poly.pdbx_strand_id
1 'polypeptide(L)'
;MHHKAMLAIACTAALSACDSEKAANSIAKRAPLPLPDAGVYEANLLSRDGDQGPLKMIKGVEGLALVYPKGDGEQRWGVWVENDGKSITSSQWMGQAAQKENKDGIYPVLLERTSVRGKRLDAQSNDHNLISFQDKAVTDLAGKEVRRWTFDFSRTGTQFRDPDQSTALYRDWSGHLAVGKLATRTITNDSWRVAEDAGLADAMVGLIRSTNNGGSLTLEIEFPKAGCTLTGKGSAESGKGLSKLNLSGFGKCSFKASSELSPLENKWMLGLAKAKEGATAYVAAFEMPNTRKTTLVVGFPEQHGLMMVGDKQP
;
A
#
# COMPACT_ATOMS: atom_id res chain seq x y z
N MET A 1 31.14 -4.36 24.18
CA MET A 1 30.12 -4.87 25.12
C MET A 1 28.79 -4.89 24.41
N HIS A 2 28.29 -6.09 24.11
CA HIS A 2 27.11 -6.32 23.31
C HIS A 2 25.83 -6.17 24.16
N HIS A 3 24.82 -5.46 23.66
CA HIS A 3 23.45 -5.58 24.15
C HIS A 3 22.58 -6.19 23.05
N LYS A 4 22.47 -7.52 23.09
CA LYS A 4 21.41 -8.28 22.45
C LYS A 4 20.19 -8.23 23.39
N ALA A 5 19.27 -7.31 23.15
CA ALA A 5 17.91 -7.45 23.67
C ALA A 5 17.09 -8.14 22.58
N MET A 6 17.07 -9.48 22.61
CA MET A 6 16.03 -10.25 21.92
C MET A 6 14.70 -9.96 22.64
N LEU A 7 13.79 -9.24 21.98
CA LEU A 7 12.45 -9.05 22.49
C LEU A 7 11.62 -10.30 22.19
N ALA A 8 11.75 -11.32 23.04
CA ALA A 8 10.83 -12.45 23.08
C ALA A 8 9.58 -12.03 23.86
N ILE A 9 8.53 -11.56 23.17
CA ILE A 9 7.23 -11.33 23.81
C ILE A 9 6.50 -12.67 23.86
N ALA A 10 6.75 -13.43 24.93
CA ALA A 10 5.83 -14.43 25.43
C ALA A 10 5.00 -13.78 26.55
N CYS A 11 3.71 -13.55 26.31
CA CYS A 11 2.75 -13.27 27.36
C CYS A 11 1.50 -14.12 27.12
N THR A 12 1.58 -15.37 27.58
CA THR A 12 0.43 -16.20 27.93
C THR A 12 0.12 -15.97 29.40
N ALA A 13 -0.98 -15.28 29.70
CA ALA A 13 -1.97 -15.64 30.71
C ALA A 13 -2.96 -14.49 30.91
N ALA A 14 -4.25 -14.84 30.92
CA ALA A 14 -5.40 -13.96 30.98
C ALA A 14 -5.38 -12.96 32.15
N LEU A 15 -5.29 -11.68 31.81
CA LEU A 15 -5.78 -10.53 32.58
C LEU A 15 -6.32 -9.56 31.54
N SER A 16 -7.63 -9.27 31.62
CA SER A 16 -8.38 -8.26 30.83
C SER A 16 -7.76 -7.92 29.46
N ALA A 17 -8.23 -8.55 28.38
CA ALA A 17 -7.71 -8.35 27.02
C ALA A 17 -7.55 -6.86 26.62
N CYS A 18 -8.38 -5.97 27.17
CA CYS A 18 -8.27 -4.52 27.02
C CYS A 18 -7.06 -3.89 27.75
N ASP A 19 -6.71 -4.34 28.96
CA ASP A 19 -5.55 -3.83 29.69
C ASP A 19 -4.25 -4.38 29.12
N SER A 20 -4.24 -5.64 28.66
CA SER A 20 -3.07 -6.22 28.00
C SER A 20 -2.76 -5.53 26.66
N GLU A 21 -3.78 -5.17 25.87
CA GLU A 21 -3.58 -4.47 24.61
C GLU A 21 -3.10 -3.02 24.83
N LYS A 22 -3.70 -2.30 25.79
CA LYS A 22 -3.24 -0.95 26.17
C LYS A 22 -1.80 -0.97 26.65
N ALA A 23 -1.42 -1.96 27.46
CA ALA A 23 -0.05 -2.13 27.93
C ALA A 23 0.90 -2.44 26.75
N ALA A 24 0.54 -3.39 25.88
CA ALA A 24 1.33 -3.75 24.71
C ALA A 24 1.52 -2.56 23.75
N ASN A 25 0.47 -1.78 23.50
CA ASN A 25 0.56 -0.57 22.68
C ASN A 25 1.42 0.52 23.34
N SER A 26 1.39 0.63 24.68
CA SER A 26 2.26 1.56 25.41
C SER A 26 3.75 1.19 25.25
N ILE A 27 4.06 -0.10 25.15
CA ILE A 27 5.41 -0.59 24.82
C ILE A 27 5.73 -0.33 23.35
N ALA A 28 4.80 -0.63 22.44
CA ALA A 28 4.98 -0.43 20.99
C ALA A 28 5.25 1.04 20.61
N LYS A 29 4.74 2.00 21.40
CA LYS A 29 5.02 3.42 21.25
C LYS A 29 6.50 3.81 21.43
N ARG A 30 7.30 2.98 22.09
CA ARG A 30 8.69 3.27 22.48
C ARG A 30 9.74 2.77 21.48
N ALA A 31 9.31 2.25 20.33
CA ALA A 31 10.21 1.85 19.26
C ALA A 31 9.58 2.21 17.89
N PRO A 32 10.39 2.39 16.83
CA PRO A 32 9.87 2.46 15.48
C PRO A 32 9.00 1.24 15.16
N LEU A 33 7.89 1.46 14.43
CA LEU A 33 7.00 0.38 14.01
C LEU A 33 7.80 -0.69 13.23
N PRO A 34 7.78 -1.97 13.64
CA PRO A 34 8.36 -3.03 12.82
C PRO A 34 7.56 -3.18 11.52
N LEU A 35 8.25 -3.15 10.39
CA LEU A 35 7.68 -3.35 9.07
C LEU A 35 8.48 -4.43 8.32
N PRO A 36 7.86 -5.11 7.33
CA PRO A 36 8.60 -5.93 6.38
C PRO A 36 9.70 -5.12 5.69
N ASP A 37 10.68 -5.80 5.09
CA ASP A 37 11.70 -5.13 4.27
C ASP A 37 11.05 -4.30 3.14
N ALA A 38 11.73 -3.25 2.69
CA ALA A 38 11.24 -2.49 1.54
C ALA A 38 11.05 -3.39 0.30
N GLY A 39 9.93 -3.23 -0.40
CA GLY A 39 9.57 -4.11 -1.50
C GLY A 39 8.09 -4.09 -1.88
N VAL A 40 7.77 -4.97 -2.83
CA VAL A 40 6.41 -5.24 -3.28
C VAL A 40 5.92 -6.53 -2.62
N TYR A 41 4.66 -6.49 -2.19
CA TYR A 41 4.01 -7.59 -1.51
C TYR A 41 2.63 -7.83 -2.10
N GLU A 42 2.23 -9.09 -2.15
CA GLU A 42 0.82 -9.44 -2.26
C GLU A 42 0.17 -9.21 -0.89
N ALA A 43 -1.02 -8.61 -0.89
CA ALA A 43 -1.83 -8.39 0.30
C ALA A 43 -3.09 -9.25 0.25
N ASN A 44 -3.40 -9.94 1.35
CA ASN A 44 -4.59 -10.76 1.48
C ASN A 44 -5.39 -10.29 2.69
N LEU A 45 -6.64 -9.86 2.48
CA LEU A 45 -7.54 -9.55 3.59
C LEU A 45 -7.87 -10.83 4.35
N LEU A 46 -7.96 -10.72 5.69
CA LEU A 46 -8.17 -11.86 6.57
C LEU A 46 -9.54 -11.79 7.25
N SER A 47 -10.22 -12.92 7.28
CA SER A 47 -11.36 -13.17 8.15
C SER A 47 -10.88 -13.72 9.49
N ARG A 48 -11.72 -13.58 10.51
CA ARG A 48 -11.46 -14.09 11.85
C ARG A 48 -12.78 -14.40 12.56
N ASP A 49 -12.91 -15.63 13.04
CA ASP A 49 -14.10 -16.07 13.80
C ASP A 49 -13.94 -15.66 15.28
N GLY A 50 -14.39 -14.46 15.62
CA GLY A 50 -14.23 -13.85 16.95
C GLY A 50 -12.78 -13.41 17.26
N ASP A 51 -12.58 -12.76 18.42
CA ASP A 51 -11.30 -12.09 18.75
C ASP A 51 -10.11 -13.02 18.97
N GLN A 52 -10.35 -14.34 19.07
CA GLN A 52 -9.31 -15.36 19.26
C GLN A 52 -9.32 -16.44 18.16
N GLY A 53 -10.20 -16.31 17.16
CA GLY A 53 -10.25 -17.26 16.05
C GLY A 53 -8.98 -17.23 15.19
N PRO A 54 -8.74 -18.30 14.41
CA PRO A 54 -7.65 -18.32 13.44
C PRO A 54 -7.88 -17.29 12.34
N LEU A 55 -6.81 -16.65 11.88
CA LEU A 55 -6.84 -15.75 10.74
C LEU A 55 -6.84 -16.56 9.44
N LYS A 56 -7.79 -16.28 8.53
CA LYS A 56 -7.92 -16.99 7.25
C LYS A 56 -7.97 -16.02 6.09
N MET A 57 -7.21 -16.25 5.04
CA MET A 57 -7.27 -15.47 3.80
C MET A 57 -8.65 -15.56 3.17
N ILE A 58 -9.15 -14.43 2.67
CA ILE A 58 -10.44 -14.34 1.99
C ILE A 58 -10.18 -14.29 0.48
N LYS A 59 -10.82 -15.20 -0.26
CA LYS A 59 -10.72 -15.28 -1.72
C LYS A 59 -11.44 -14.12 -2.40
N GLY A 60 -10.86 -13.55 -3.46
CA GLY A 60 -11.47 -12.49 -4.29
C GLY A 60 -11.38 -11.08 -3.69
N VAL A 61 -10.51 -10.91 -2.69
CA VAL A 61 -10.16 -9.63 -2.04
C VAL A 61 -8.66 -9.56 -1.77
N GLU A 62 -7.90 -10.01 -2.75
CA GLU A 62 -6.45 -9.88 -2.82
C GLU A 62 -6.06 -8.48 -3.32
N GLY A 63 -4.83 -8.07 -3.06
CA GLY A 63 -4.33 -6.76 -3.46
C GLY A 63 -2.82 -6.68 -3.44
N LEU A 64 -2.31 -5.46 -3.48
CA LEU A 64 -0.88 -5.18 -3.43
C LEU A 64 -0.55 -4.31 -2.22
N ALA A 65 0.65 -4.51 -1.70
CA ALA A 65 1.24 -3.64 -0.70
C ALA A 65 2.65 -3.23 -1.12
N LEU A 66 2.99 -1.99 -0.81
CA LEU A 66 4.33 -1.43 -1.00
C LEU A 66 4.85 -0.99 0.36
N VAL A 67 6.00 -1.54 0.75
CA VAL A 67 6.78 -0.97 1.86
C VAL A 67 7.91 -0.16 1.24
N TYR A 68 7.89 1.15 1.45
CA TYR A 68 8.93 2.02 0.89
C TYR A 68 10.22 1.93 1.72
N PRO A 69 11.38 2.26 1.13
CA PRO A 69 12.63 2.34 1.87
C PRO A 69 12.53 3.26 3.09
N LYS A 70 13.20 2.86 4.16
CA LYS A 70 13.27 3.62 5.41
C LYS A 70 13.95 4.96 5.17
N GLY A 71 13.25 6.07 5.44
CA GLY A 71 13.83 7.41 5.43
C GLY A 71 14.40 7.81 6.80
N ASP A 72 15.09 8.95 6.83
CA ASP A 72 15.68 9.47 8.08
C ASP A 72 14.63 9.99 9.07
N GLY A 73 13.49 10.46 8.57
CA GLY A 73 12.40 11.00 9.39
C GLY A 73 11.26 9.99 9.63
N GLU A 74 10.90 9.25 8.59
CA GLU A 74 9.76 8.34 8.59
C GLU A 74 9.97 7.18 7.60
N GLN A 75 9.21 6.11 7.79
CA GLN A 75 9.02 5.04 6.82
C GLN A 75 7.55 4.99 6.43
N ARG A 76 7.29 4.94 5.13
CA ARG A 76 5.93 4.90 4.58
C ARG A 76 5.63 3.52 4.02
N TRP A 77 4.35 3.15 4.02
CA TRP A 77 3.86 1.99 3.28
C TRP A 77 2.44 2.25 2.78
N GLY A 78 1.99 1.44 1.83
CA GLY A 78 0.62 1.45 1.38
C GLY A 78 0.10 0.06 1.09
N VAL A 79 -1.21 -0.12 1.20
CA VAL A 79 -1.93 -1.34 0.80
C VAL A 79 -3.13 -0.93 -0.03
N TRP A 80 -3.32 -1.58 -1.18
CA TRP A 80 -4.42 -1.33 -2.11
C TRP A 80 -5.13 -2.64 -2.40
N VAL A 81 -6.44 -2.66 -2.18
CA VAL A 81 -7.29 -3.83 -2.39
C VAL A 81 -8.52 -3.42 -3.17
N GLU A 82 -8.89 -4.25 -4.12
CA GLU A 82 -10.15 -4.18 -4.86
C GLU A 82 -10.79 -5.57 -4.84
N ASN A 83 -12.11 -5.64 -4.73
CA ASN A 83 -12.80 -6.93 -4.80
C ASN A 83 -13.33 -7.21 -6.20
N ASP A 84 -13.31 -8.49 -6.55
CA ASP A 84 -13.96 -8.98 -7.75
C ASP A 84 -15.45 -9.15 -7.48
N GLY A 85 -16.29 -8.27 -8.02
CA GLY A 85 -17.73 -8.40 -7.83
C GLY A 85 -18.58 -7.34 -8.52
N LYS A 86 -19.92 -7.53 -8.46
CA LYS A 86 -20.90 -6.61 -9.04
C LYS A 86 -20.86 -5.20 -8.44
N SER A 87 -20.43 -5.07 -7.19
CA SER A 87 -20.23 -3.78 -6.52
C SER A 87 -18.77 -3.69 -6.08
N ILE A 88 -17.96 -3.11 -6.96
CA ILE A 88 -16.53 -2.93 -6.75
C ILE A 88 -16.31 -1.95 -5.60
N THR A 89 -15.50 -2.37 -4.66
CA THR A 89 -15.02 -1.63 -3.51
C THR A 89 -13.51 -1.56 -3.58
N SER A 90 -12.99 -0.36 -3.83
CA SER A 90 -11.56 -0.11 -3.89
C SER A 90 -11.16 0.59 -2.60
N SER A 91 -10.15 0.07 -1.91
CA SER A 91 -9.62 0.63 -0.67
C SER A 91 -8.13 0.80 -0.75
N GLN A 92 -7.65 1.91 -0.19
CA GLN A 92 -6.24 2.13 0.09
C GLN A 92 -6.02 2.41 1.57
N TRP A 93 -4.96 1.84 2.13
CA TRP A 93 -4.42 2.18 3.44
C TRP A 93 -3.05 2.79 3.25
N MET A 94 -2.84 3.97 3.83
CA MET A 94 -1.57 4.68 3.79
C MET A 94 -1.01 4.78 5.20
N GLY A 95 0.18 4.24 5.39
CA GLY A 95 0.87 4.23 6.67
C GLY A 95 2.08 5.14 6.70
N GLN A 96 2.27 5.81 7.82
CA GLN A 96 3.44 6.64 8.12
C GLN A 96 3.93 6.26 9.53
N ALA A 97 5.19 5.85 9.64
CA ALA A 97 5.82 5.51 10.91
C ALA A 97 7.09 6.33 11.11
N ALA A 98 7.11 7.14 12.15
CA ALA A 98 8.27 7.96 12.50
C ALA A 98 9.49 7.08 12.82
N GLN A 99 10.67 7.57 12.44
CA GLN A 99 11.96 6.96 12.75
C GLN A 99 12.70 7.65 13.89
N LYS A 100 12.09 8.70 14.45
CA LYS A 100 12.60 9.47 15.58
C LYS A 100 11.48 9.67 16.59
N GLU A 101 11.87 9.76 17.85
CA GLU A 101 10.96 10.06 18.95
C GLU A 101 10.45 11.50 18.84
N ASN A 102 9.19 11.71 19.25
CA ASN A 102 8.64 13.02 19.52
C ASN A 102 9.03 13.48 20.94
N LYS A 103 8.52 14.65 21.36
CA LYS A 103 8.82 15.24 22.68
C LYS A 103 8.37 14.36 23.87
N ASP A 104 7.46 13.43 23.66
CA ASP A 104 6.91 12.53 24.69
C ASP A 104 7.66 11.18 24.73
N GLY A 105 8.74 11.03 23.95
CA GLY A 105 9.49 9.77 23.81
C GLY A 105 8.72 8.69 23.06
N ILE A 106 7.78 9.08 22.19
CA ILE A 106 6.94 8.18 21.39
C ILE A 106 7.43 8.24 19.94
N TYR A 107 7.38 7.12 19.22
CA TYR A 107 7.50 7.06 17.76
C TYR A 107 6.10 7.09 17.14
N PRO A 108 5.62 8.23 16.59
CA PRO A 108 4.26 8.30 16.07
C PRO A 108 4.03 7.35 14.88
N VAL A 109 2.84 6.77 14.85
CA VAL A 109 2.31 6.01 13.72
C VAL A 109 1.00 6.67 13.29
N LEU A 110 0.78 6.76 11.99
CA LEU A 110 -0.48 7.17 11.39
C LEU A 110 -0.87 6.16 10.32
N LEU A 111 -2.10 5.66 10.39
CA LEU A 111 -2.70 4.81 9.38
C LEU A 111 -4.00 5.44 8.89
N GLU A 112 -4.07 5.71 7.59
CA GLU A 112 -5.23 6.31 6.94
C GLU A 112 -5.86 5.33 5.96
N ARG A 113 -7.16 5.06 6.10
CA ARG A 113 -7.94 4.31 5.10
C ARG A 113 -8.74 5.27 4.23
N THR A 114 -8.85 4.97 2.95
CA THR A 114 -9.87 5.53 2.06
C THR A 114 -10.48 4.40 1.25
N SER A 115 -11.80 4.27 1.33
CA SER A 115 -12.55 3.22 0.62
C SER A 115 -13.66 3.84 -0.21
N VAL A 116 -13.87 3.31 -1.40
CA VAL A 116 -14.86 3.79 -2.36
C VAL A 116 -15.70 2.63 -2.87
N ARG A 117 -17.01 2.83 -2.97
CA ARG A 117 -17.95 1.92 -3.66
C ARG A 117 -18.92 2.76 -4.49
N GLY A 118 -18.79 2.70 -5.81
CA GLY A 118 -19.48 3.63 -6.71
C GLY A 118 -19.08 5.08 -6.42
N LYS A 119 -20.05 5.93 -6.07
CA LYS A 119 -19.78 7.33 -5.67
C LYS A 119 -19.62 7.53 -4.15
N ARG A 120 -19.86 6.50 -3.32
CA ARG A 120 -19.67 6.57 -1.86
C ARG A 120 -18.18 6.52 -1.55
N LEU A 121 -17.68 7.49 -0.79
CA LEU A 121 -16.32 7.53 -0.26
C LEU A 121 -16.38 7.58 1.26
N ASP A 122 -15.57 6.77 1.93
CA ASP A 122 -15.34 6.85 3.37
C ASP A 122 -13.85 6.88 3.65
N ALA A 123 -13.44 7.79 4.54
CA ALA A 123 -12.06 7.96 4.96
C ALA A 123 -11.95 7.98 6.49
N GLN A 124 -10.94 7.29 7.01
CA GLN A 124 -10.64 7.20 8.44
C GLN A 124 -9.15 7.31 8.67
N SER A 125 -8.77 7.77 9.86
CA SER A 125 -7.38 7.79 10.31
C SER A 125 -7.31 7.25 11.73
N ASN A 126 -6.22 6.56 12.05
CA ASN A 126 -5.94 6.10 13.40
C ASN A 126 -4.43 6.14 13.69
N ASP A 127 -4.07 6.36 14.95
CA ASP A 127 -2.69 6.57 15.41
C ASP A 127 -2.17 5.45 16.34
N HIS A 128 -2.78 4.27 16.28
CA HIS A 128 -2.35 3.12 17.09
C HIS A 128 -1.00 2.57 16.61
N ASN A 129 -0.12 2.24 17.56
CA ASN A 129 1.24 1.79 17.26
C ASN A 129 1.34 0.27 17.09
N LEU A 130 0.52 -0.51 17.81
CA LEU A 130 0.55 -1.97 17.74
C LEU A 130 -0.30 -2.48 16.57
N ILE A 131 0.19 -2.26 15.35
CA ILE A 131 -0.56 -2.59 14.13
C ILE A 131 0.15 -3.55 13.17
N SER A 132 1.39 -3.96 13.47
CA SER A 132 2.17 -4.88 12.64
C SER A 132 2.74 -6.02 13.47
N PHE A 133 2.64 -7.24 12.93
CA PHE A 133 3.02 -8.45 13.62
C PHE A 133 3.79 -9.38 12.67
N GLN A 134 4.92 -9.87 13.15
CA GLN A 134 5.76 -10.82 12.41
C GLN A 134 5.34 -12.27 12.73
N ASP A 135 5.55 -13.17 11.77
CA ASP A 135 5.43 -14.63 11.92
C ASP A 135 4.10 -15.13 12.50
N LYS A 136 3.01 -14.45 12.16
CA LYS A 136 1.66 -14.86 12.54
C LYS A 136 1.19 -16.02 11.68
N ALA A 137 0.54 -17.00 12.32
CA ALA A 137 -0.12 -18.11 11.66
C ALA A 137 -1.38 -17.60 10.94
N VAL A 138 -1.48 -17.91 9.66
CA VAL A 138 -2.61 -17.57 8.79
C VAL A 138 -2.93 -18.79 7.94
N THR A 139 -4.21 -19.14 7.83
CA THR A 139 -4.67 -20.13 6.85
C THR A 139 -4.73 -19.50 5.47
N ASP A 140 -3.96 -20.01 4.52
CA ASP A 140 -3.95 -19.53 3.14
C ASP A 140 -5.19 -19.98 2.34
N LEU A 141 -5.29 -19.51 1.09
CA LEU A 141 -6.41 -19.83 0.19
C LEU A 141 -6.48 -21.33 -0.18
N ALA A 142 -5.41 -22.10 0.03
CA ALA A 142 -5.37 -23.55 -0.16
C ALA A 142 -5.72 -24.32 1.13
N GLY A 143 -6.07 -23.62 2.21
CA GLY A 143 -6.41 -24.23 3.50
C GLY A 143 -5.19 -24.61 4.34
N LYS A 144 -3.98 -24.19 3.98
CA LYS A 144 -2.74 -24.52 4.69
C LYS A 144 -2.35 -23.41 5.66
N GLU A 145 -1.87 -23.78 6.84
CA GLU A 145 -1.26 -22.80 7.75
C GLU A 145 0.11 -22.34 7.20
N VAL A 146 0.26 -21.03 7.07
CA VAL A 146 1.49 -20.35 6.68
C VAL A 146 1.85 -19.24 7.68
N ARG A 147 3.14 -18.92 7.77
CA ARG A 147 3.64 -17.80 8.58
C ARG A 147 3.79 -16.56 7.70
N ARG A 148 3.20 -15.45 8.13
CA ARG A 148 3.21 -14.18 7.38
C ARG A 148 3.39 -13.01 8.34
N TRP A 149 3.86 -11.89 7.77
CA TRP A 149 3.61 -10.59 8.34
C TRP A 149 2.12 -10.29 8.25
N THR A 150 1.53 -9.81 9.35
CA THR A 150 0.14 -9.37 9.37
C THR A 150 0.02 -7.96 9.92
N PHE A 151 -1.01 -7.25 9.47
CA PHE A 151 -1.36 -5.95 10.00
C PHE A 151 -2.77 -5.97 10.59
N ASP A 152 -2.97 -5.20 11.66
CA ASP A 152 -4.28 -4.90 12.24
C ASP A 152 -4.71 -3.49 11.85
N PHE A 153 -5.63 -3.41 10.90
CA PHE A 153 -6.24 -2.17 10.41
C PHE A 153 -7.67 -1.98 10.92
N SER A 154 -8.14 -2.81 11.86
CA SER A 154 -9.52 -2.78 12.40
C SER A 154 -9.94 -1.39 12.90
N ARG A 155 -8.98 -0.64 13.47
CA ARG A 155 -9.17 0.71 14.00
C ARG A 155 -9.42 1.79 12.95
N THR A 156 -9.15 1.49 11.68
CA THR A 156 -9.59 2.33 10.55
C THR A 156 -10.99 1.96 10.06
N GLY A 157 -11.71 1.08 10.77
CA GLY A 157 -13.07 0.67 10.47
C GLY A 157 -13.18 -0.34 9.33
N THR A 158 -14.10 -1.30 9.48
CA THR A 158 -14.40 -2.37 8.52
C THR A 158 -15.72 -2.18 7.75
N GLN A 159 -16.41 -1.07 8.03
CA GLN A 159 -17.72 -0.71 7.47
C GLN A 159 -17.70 0.74 6.97
N PHE A 160 -18.57 1.06 6.03
CA PHE A 160 -18.82 2.46 5.65
C PHE A 160 -19.66 3.16 6.72
N ARG A 161 -19.34 4.42 7.10
CA ARG A 161 -20.06 5.12 8.19
C ARG A 161 -21.46 5.64 7.83
N ASP A 162 -21.64 6.26 6.65
CA ASP A 162 -22.88 6.99 6.31
C ASP A 162 -23.50 6.50 4.99
N PRO A 163 -24.83 6.35 4.86
CA PRO A 163 -25.87 6.61 5.87
C PRO A 163 -26.22 5.41 6.76
N ASP A 164 -25.58 4.26 6.52
CA ASP A 164 -25.80 3.04 7.32
C ASP A 164 -24.45 2.35 7.58
N GLN A 165 -24.13 2.22 8.87
CA GLN A 165 -22.95 1.50 9.39
C GLN A 165 -23.05 -0.01 9.17
N SER A 166 -24.21 -0.53 8.74
CA SER A 166 -24.38 -1.96 8.45
C SER A 166 -23.57 -2.47 7.26
N THR A 167 -23.11 -1.57 6.37
CA THR A 167 -22.48 -1.99 5.12
C THR A 167 -20.99 -2.24 5.29
N ALA A 168 -20.60 -3.51 5.38
CA ALA A 168 -19.20 -3.93 5.36
C ALA A 168 -18.47 -3.45 4.09
N LEU A 169 -17.21 -3.01 4.25
CA LEU A 169 -16.31 -2.66 3.14
C LEU A 169 -16.02 -3.91 2.31
N TYR A 170 -15.64 -4.98 2.99
CA TYR A 170 -15.44 -6.31 2.42
C TYR A 170 -16.14 -7.32 3.32
N ARG A 171 -16.88 -8.25 2.71
CA ARG A 171 -17.59 -9.29 3.45
C ARG A 171 -16.60 -10.12 4.27
N ASP A 172 -16.93 -10.41 5.52
CA ASP A 172 -16.16 -11.24 6.46
C ASP A 172 -14.76 -10.70 6.82
N TRP A 173 -14.38 -9.50 6.35
CA TRP A 173 -13.11 -8.90 6.68
C TRP A 173 -13.05 -8.45 8.14
N SER A 174 -12.06 -8.98 8.86
CA SER A 174 -11.89 -8.73 10.30
C SER A 174 -11.14 -7.45 10.63
N GLY A 175 -10.71 -6.67 9.63
CA GLY A 175 -9.77 -5.57 9.83
C GLY A 175 -8.30 -5.98 9.70
N HIS A 176 -8.00 -7.28 9.62
CA HIS A 176 -6.64 -7.79 9.51
C HIS A 176 -6.26 -8.07 8.04
N LEU A 177 -4.97 -7.99 7.73
CA LEU A 177 -4.44 -8.44 6.44
C LEU A 177 -3.10 -9.16 6.62
N ALA A 178 -2.76 -10.06 5.71
CA ALA A 178 -1.45 -10.69 5.62
C ALA A 178 -0.72 -10.22 4.38
N VAL A 179 0.61 -10.16 4.43
CA VAL A 179 1.44 -9.83 3.27
C VAL A 179 2.46 -10.92 2.96
N GLY A 180 2.66 -11.20 1.66
CA GLY A 180 3.66 -12.11 1.12
C GLY A 180 4.58 -11.39 0.13
N LYS A 181 5.90 -11.48 0.31
CA LYS A 181 6.87 -10.75 -0.53
C LYS A 181 6.85 -11.28 -1.95
N LEU A 182 6.77 -10.38 -2.93
CA LEU A 182 6.84 -10.72 -4.34
C LEU A 182 8.28 -10.63 -4.85
N ALA A 183 8.66 -11.58 -5.70
CA ALA A 183 9.96 -11.59 -6.34
C ALA A 183 9.99 -10.55 -7.47
N THR A 184 10.73 -9.46 -7.26
CA THR A 184 10.92 -8.41 -8.27
C THR A 184 11.96 -8.83 -9.31
N ARG A 185 11.77 -8.38 -10.55
CA ARG A 185 12.71 -8.53 -11.67
C ARG A 185 13.24 -7.17 -12.11
N THR A 186 14.35 -7.21 -12.85
CA THR A 186 14.93 -6.00 -13.47
C THR A 186 13.93 -5.41 -14.45
N ILE A 187 13.75 -4.09 -14.38
CA ILE A 187 12.91 -3.33 -15.32
C ILE A 187 13.67 -3.18 -16.64
N THR A 188 13.04 -3.58 -17.75
CA THR A 188 13.59 -3.53 -19.11
C THR A 188 12.98 -2.39 -19.94
N ASN A 189 13.37 -2.29 -21.22
CA ASN A 189 12.78 -1.35 -22.17
C ASN A 189 11.42 -1.89 -22.59
N ASP A 190 10.34 -1.31 -22.09
CA ASP A 190 8.98 -1.84 -22.25
C ASP A 190 7.92 -0.75 -22.24
N SER A 191 6.74 -1.09 -22.74
CA SER A 191 5.52 -0.30 -22.62
C SER A 191 4.52 -1.03 -21.72
N TRP A 192 3.85 -0.28 -20.85
CA TRP A 192 2.98 -0.79 -19.81
C TRP A 192 1.63 -0.09 -19.86
N ARG A 193 0.56 -0.86 -19.78
CA ARG A 193 -0.81 -0.37 -19.83
C ARG A 193 -1.45 -0.47 -18.46
N VAL A 194 -1.83 0.67 -17.87
CA VAL A 194 -2.28 0.79 -16.47
C VAL A 194 -3.75 0.39 -16.30
N ALA A 195 -4.58 0.70 -17.28
CA ALA A 195 -5.99 0.39 -17.27
C ALA A 195 -6.49 0.17 -18.71
N GLU A 196 -7.71 -0.34 -18.88
CA GLU A 196 -8.28 -0.61 -20.20
C GLU A 196 -8.49 0.67 -21.03
N ASP A 197 -8.72 1.80 -20.37
CA ASP A 197 -8.87 3.13 -20.98
C ASP A 197 -7.53 3.82 -21.29
N ALA A 198 -6.40 3.19 -20.99
CA ALA A 198 -5.09 3.75 -21.29
C ALA A 198 -4.92 3.93 -22.81
N GLY A 199 -4.78 5.20 -23.23
CA GLY A 199 -4.76 5.63 -24.62
C GLY A 199 -5.96 6.51 -25.01
N LEU A 200 -6.99 6.58 -24.15
CA LEU A 200 -8.05 7.58 -24.27
C LEU A 200 -7.58 8.93 -23.71
N ALA A 201 -8.11 10.02 -24.28
CA ALA A 201 -7.70 11.38 -23.92
C ALA A 201 -8.16 11.81 -22.52
N ASP A 202 -9.17 11.14 -21.97
CA ASP A 202 -9.81 11.44 -20.69
C ASP A 202 -9.33 10.57 -19.53
N ALA A 203 -8.52 9.53 -19.81
CA ALA A 203 -7.92 8.65 -18.81
C ALA A 203 -7.02 9.42 -17.84
N MET A 204 -7.04 9.04 -16.56
CA MET A 204 -6.15 9.63 -15.56
C MET A 204 -4.69 9.32 -15.89
N VAL A 205 -4.39 8.05 -16.19
CA VAL A 205 -3.04 7.56 -16.51
C VAL A 205 -3.10 6.86 -17.86
N GLY A 206 -2.23 7.26 -18.78
CA GLY A 206 -2.07 6.66 -20.09
C GLY A 206 -1.04 5.52 -20.09
N LEU A 207 -0.23 5.46 -21.15
CA LEU A 207 0.86 4.48 -21.20
C LEU A 207 2.00 4.90 -20.27
N ILE A 208 2.65 3.89 -19.71
CA ILE A 208 3.95 4.05 -19.07
C ILE A 208 5.00 3.43 -20.00
N ARG A 209 6.09 4.15 -20.28
CA ARG A 209 7.25 3.62 -21.01
C ARG A 209 8.44 3.56 -20.08
N SER A 210 9.09 2.41 -20.00
CA SER A 210 10.36 2.26 -19.28
C SER A 210 11.53 2.14 -20.26
N THR A 211 12.66 2.72 -19.90
CA THR A 211 13.94 2.56 -20.59
C THR A 211 15.03 2.34 -19.56
N ASN A 212 15.80 1.26 -19.69
CA ASN A 212 16.93 0.89 -18.85
C ASN A 212 18.18 0.73 -19.74
N ASN A 213 19.01 1.76 -19.75
CA ASN A 213 20.27 1.78 -20.49
C ASN A 213 21.43 1.51 -19.53
N GLY A 214 21.80 0.24 -19.38
CA GLY A 214 22.94 -0.16 -18.55
C GLY A 214 22.77 0.16 -17.05
N GLY A 215 21.54 0.13 -16.53
CA GLY A 215 21.21 0.45 -15.13
C GLY A 215 20.66 1.86 -14.93
N SER A 216 20.79 2.75 -15.92
CA SER A 216 20.13 4.06 -15.90
C SER A 216 18.67 3.90 -16.30
N LEU A 217 17.76 4.08 -15.34
CA LEU A 217 16.33 3.89 -15.51
C LEU A 217 15.63 5.23 -15.79
N THR A 218 14.83 5.26 -16.85
CA THR A 218 13.89 6.34 -17.15
C THR A 218 12.49 5.76 -17.30
N LEU A 219 11.50 6.46 -16.74
CA LEU A 219 10.08 6.17 -16.89
C LEU A 219 9.37 7.41 -17.40
N GLU A 220 8.56 7.24 -18.43
CA GLU A 220 7.64 8.25 -18.94
C GLU A 220 6.22 7.81 -18.61
N ILE A 221 5.49 8.64 -17.87
CA ILE A 221 4.15 8.34 -17.37
C ILE A 221 3.20 9.36 -17.98
N GLU A 222 2.37 8.93 -18.91
CA GLU A 222 1.38 9.80 -19.55
C GLU A 222 0.22 10.07 -18.58
N PHE A 223 -0.19 11.33 -18.48
CA PHE A 223 -1.41 11.77 -17.79
C PHE A 223 -2.29 12.53 -18.79
N PRO A 224 -3.03 11.84 -19.67
CA PRO A 224 -3.80 12.45 -20.75
C PRO A 224 -4.76 13.53 -20.26
N LYS A 225 -5.53 13.25 -19.20
CA LYS A 225 -6.45 14.22 -18.61
C LYS A 225 -5.77 15.47 -18.03
N ALA A 226 -4.51 15.34 -17.59
CA ALA A 226 -3.70 16.46 -17.12
C ALA A 226 -2.92 17.16 -18.25
N GLY A 227 -2.99 16.64 -19.48
CA GLY A 227 -2.34 17.18 -20.67
C GLY A 227 -0.82 17.09 -20.67
N CYS A 228 -0.23 16.12 -19.95
CA CYS A 228 1.22 16.05 -19.77
C CYS A 228 1.77 14.63 -19.68
N THR A 229 3.10 14.54 -19.65
CA THR A 229 3.86 13.33 -19.33
C THR A 229 4.84 13.68 -18.21
N LEU A 230 4.84 12.89 -17.13
CA LEU A 230 5.87 12.98 -16.11
C LEU A 230 7.05 12.09 -16.49
N THR A 231 8.27 12.57 -16.25
CA THR A 231 9.50 11.80 -16.47
C THR A 231 10.16 11.51 -15.13
N GLY A 232 10.29 10.23 -14.79
CA GLY A 232 11.05 9.73 -13.66
C GLY A 232 12.42 9.23 -14.07
N LYS A 233 13.48 9.70 -13.40
CA LYS A 233 14.84 9.20 -13.62
C LYS A 233 15.43 8.63 -12.34
N GLY A 234 16.18 7.53 -12.48
CA GLY A 234 16.82 6.86 -11.36
C GLY A 234 17.77 5.75 -11.81
N SER A 235 18.13 4.88 -10.87
CA SER A 235 18.94 3.70 -11.12
C SER A 235 18.08 2.45 -10.95
N ALA A 236 18.21 1.50 -11.86
CA ALA A 236 17.53 0.22 -11.76
C ALA A 236 18.15 -0.62 -10.64
N GLU A 237 17.33 -0.97 -9.66
CA GLU A 237 17.70 -1.95 -8.63
C GLU A 237 17.61 -3.36 -9.21
N SER A 238 18.77 -3.95 -9.55
CA SER A 238 18.83 -5.30 -10.13
C SER A 238 18.38 -6.36 -9.14
N GLY A 239 17.10 -6.77 -9.24
CA GLY A 239 16.52 -7.89 -8.49
C GLY A 239 16.38 -7.66 -6.97
N LYS A 240 16.47 -6.41 -6.49
CA LYS A 240 16.52 -6.07 -5.06
C LYS A 240 15.35 -5.23 -4.55
N GLY A 241 14.24 -5.18 -5.27
CA GLY A 241 13.02 -4.50 -4.81
C GLY A 241 12.73 -3.22 -5.60
N LEU A 242 12.62 -2.09 -4.88
CA LEU A 242 12.08 -0.84 -5.41
C LEU A 242 13.19 0.08 -5.94
N SER A 243 13.13 0.43 -7.23
CA SER A 243 13.99 1.46 -7.82
C SER A 243 13.44 2.85 -7.49
N LYS A 244 14.27 3.74 -6.92
CA LYS A 244 13.89 5.12 -6.63
C LYS A 244 13.91 5.97 -7.90
N LEU A 245 12.91 6.80 -8.10
CA LEU A 245 12.80 7.75 -9.19
C LEU A 245 12.66 9.18 -8.65
N ASN A 246 13.36 10.11 -9.29
CA ASN A 246 13.10 11.54 -9.14
C ASN A 246 12.25 12.00 -10.32
N LEU A 247 11.05 12.48 -10.04
CA LEU A 247 10.07 12.87 -11.04
C LEU A 247 10.22 14.32 -11.46
N SER A 248 9.89 14.59 -12.71
CA SER A 248 9.90 15.93 -13.31
C SER A 248 8.77 16.12 -14.30
N GLY A 249 8.47 17.37 -14.64
CA GLY A 249 7.46 17.74 -15.64
C GLY A 249 6.13 18.23 -15.06
N PHE A 250 6.03 18.35 -13.74
CA PHE A 250 4.80 18.80 -13.05
C PHE A 250 4.34 20.19 -13.51
N GLY A 251 5.28 21.08 -13.84
CA GLY A 251 4.95 22.43 -14.32
C GLY A 251 4.19 22.48 -15.66
N LYS A 252 4.15 21.35 -16.40
CA LYS A 252 3.39 21.23 -17.66
C LYS A 252 2.01 20.58 -17.45
N CYS A 253 1.70 20.14 -16.23
CA CYS A 253 0.53 19.35 -15.93
C CYS A 253 -0.58 20.20 -15.29
N SER A 254 -1.83 19.99 -15.72
CA SER A 254 -3.02 20.57 -15.11
C SER A 254 -3.78 19.51 -14.31
N PHE A 255 -3.23 19.05 -13.19
CA PHE A 255 -3.92 18.12 -12.29
C PHE A 255 -5.09 18.81 -11.57
N LYS A 256 -6.33 18.43 -11.92
CA LYS A 256 -7.57 18.97 -11.34
C LYS A 256 -8.57 17.85 -11.09
N ALA A 257 -9.45 18.05 -10.12
CA ALA A 257 -10.57 17.15 -9.92
C ALA A 257 -11.56 17.23 -11.11
N SER A 258 -12.20 16.11 -11.43
CA SER A 258 -13.21 15.98 -12.48
C SER A 258 -14.31 15.01 -12.05
N SER A 259 -15.55 15.29 -12.46
CA SER A 259 -16.71 14.41 -12.23
C SER A 259 -16.63 13.07 -12.97
N GLU A 260 -15.82 13.01 -14.03
CA GLU A 260 -15.56 11.82 -14.84
C GLU A 260 -14.65 10.82 -14.13
N LEU A 261 -13.84 11.31 -13.18
CA LEU A 261 -12.96 10.46 -12.37
C LEU A 261 -13.69 9.90 -11.16
N SER A 262 -13.26 8.72 -10.71
CA SER A 262 -13.67 8.16 -9.43
C SER A 262 -13.23 9.06 -8.27
N PRO A 263 -13.86 8.93 -7.09
CA PRO A 263 -13.42 9.66 -5.90
C PRO A 263 -11.95 9.41 -5.51
N LEU A 264 -11.41 8.20 -5.74
CA LEU A 264 -10.00 7.89 -5.47
C LEU A 264 -9.07 8.56 -6.49
N GLU A 265 -9.38 8.49 -7.77
CA GLU A 265 -8.59 9.17 -8.81
C GLU A 265 -8.57 10.68 -8.59
N ASN A 266 -9.70 11.28 -8.20
CA ASN A 266 -9.75 12.68 -7.80
C ASN A 266 -8.83 12.99 -6.61
N LYS A 267 -8.79 12.13 -5.59
CA LYS A 267 -7.85 12.25 -4.47
C LYS A 267 -6.40 12.22 -4.95
N TRP A 268 -6.06 11.34 -5.88
CA TRP A 268 -4.72 11.25 -6.45
C TRP A 268 -4.36 12.45 -7.34
N MET A 269 -5.27 12.91 -8.19
CA MET A 269 -5.09 14.13 -9.00
C MET A 269 -4.81 15.34 -8.11
N LEU A 270 -5.54 15.50 -7.01
CA LEU A 270 -5.28 16.58 -6.04
C LEU A 270 -3.96 16.40 -5.28
N GLY A 271 -3.46 15.17 -5.13
CA GLY A 271 -2.12 14.89 -4.60
C GLY A 271 -1.03 15.29 -5.58
N LEU A 272 -1.18 14.92 -6.86
CA LEU A 272 -0.28 15.31 -7.93
C LEU A 272 -0.25 16.82 -8.16
N ALA A 273 -1.37 17.51 -8.00
CA ALA A 273 -1.46 18.97 -8.09
C ALA A 273 -0.57 19.71 -7.06
N LYS A 274 -0.25 19.07 -5.94
CA LYS A 274 0.61 19.60 -4.87
C LYS A 274 2.07 19.16 -5.00
N ALA A 275 2.36 18.21 -5.89
CA ALA A 275 3.70 17.72 -6.10
C ALA A 275 4.58 18.77 -6.80
N LYS A 276 5.89 18.66 -6.60
CA LYS A 276 6.89 19.58 -7.15
C LYS A 276 7.94 18.80 -7.94
N GLU A 277 8.71 19.50 -8.75
CA GLU A 277 9.90 18.96 -9.39
C GLU A 277 10.81 18.28 -8.35
N GLY A 278 11.28 17.07 -8.66
CA GLY A 278 12.05 16.24 -7.74
C GLY A 278 11.21 15.37 -6.80
N ALA A 279 9.87 15.33 -6.95
CA ALA A 279 9.03 14.40 -6.18
C ALA A 279 9.53 12.95 -6.35
N THR A 280 9.52 12.20 -5.25
CA THR A 280 10.01 10.81 -5.25
C THR A 280 8.88 9.85 -5.61
N ALA A 281 9.17 8.89 -6.50
CA ALA A 281 8.36 7.70 -6.68
C ALA A 281 9.26 6.46 -6.64
N TYR A 282 8.63 5.30 -6.48
CA TYR A 282 9.30 4.01 -6.48
C TYR A 282 8.66 3.08 -7.49
N VAL A 283 9.49 2.31 -8.19
CA VAL A 283 9.03 1.40 -9.24
C VAL A 283 9.64 0.02 -9.09
N ALA A 284 8.85 -1.00 -9.41
CA ALA A 284 9.32 -2.38 -9.54
C ALA A 284 8.53 -3.10 -10.63
N ALA A 285 9.16 -4.11 -11.23
CA ALA A 285 8.47 -5.08 -12.08
C ALA A 285 8.49 -6.45 -11.40
N PHE A 286 7.43 -7.23 -11.58
CA PHE A 286 7.29 -8.58 -11.01
C PHE A 286 6.34 -9.42 -11.86
N GLU A 287 6.21 -10.70 -11.52
CA GLU A 287 5.20 -11.58 -12.10
C GLU A 287 4.02 -11.69 -11.15
N MET A 288 2.82 -11.40 -11.63
CA MET A 288 1.62 -11.58 -10.84
C MET A 288 1.38 -13.08 -10.60
N PRO A 289 1.30 -13.57 -9.35
CA PRO A 289 1.24 -15.03 -9.07
C PRO A 289 0.10 -15.75 -9.78
N ASN A 290 -1.08 -15.12 -9.85
CA ASN A 290 -2.30 -15.74 -10.37
C ASN A 290 -2.39 -15.72 -11.90
N THR A 291 -1.91 -14.66 -12.55
CA THR A 291 -2.05 -14.48 -14.01
C THR A 291 -0.77 -14.75 -14.78
N ARG A 292 0.37 -14.86 -14.09
CA ARG A 292 1.71 -15.00 -14.68
C ARG A 292 2.11 -13.86 -15.61
N LYS A 293 1.35 -12.76 -15.61
CA LYS A 293 1.66 -11.56 -16.38
C LYS A 293 2.81 -10.80 -15.74
N THR A 294 3.64 -10.22 -16.60
CA THR A 294 4.67 -9.28 -16.14
C THR A 294 4.01 -7.93 -15.89
N THR A 295 4.11 -7.46 -14.66
CA THR A 295 3.42 -6.28 -14.17
C THR A 295 4.43 -5.28 -13.61
N LEU A 296 4.24 -4.00 -13.91
CA LEU A 296 4.93 -2.87 -13.32
C LEU A 296 4.07 -2.28 -12.21
N VAL A 297 4.68 -1.91 -11.09
CA VAL A 297 4.05 -1.08 -10.07
C VAL A 297 4.86 0.20 -9.89
N VAL A 298 4.17 1.35 -9.86
CA VAL A 298 4.75 2.65 -9.53
C VAL A 298 4.00 3.23 -8.35
N GLY A 299 4.67 3.43 -7.22
CA GLY A 299 4.10 3.97 -5.98
C GLY A 299 4.63 5.36 -5.66
N PHE A 300 3.72 6.27 -5.28
CA PHE A 300 4.02 7.65 -4.90
C PHE A 300 3.79 7.82 -3.39
N PRO A 301 4.84 7.74 -2.55
CA PRO A 301 4.68 7.70 -1.09
C PRO A 301 4.03 8.97 -0.50
N GLU A 302 4.15 10.12 -1.16
CA GLU A 302 3.68 11.42 -0.66
C GLU A 302 2.40 11.93 -1.35
N GLN A 303 2.01 11.36 -2.50
CA GLN A 303 0.89 11.85 -3.32
C GLN A 303 -0.40 11.07 -3.01
N HIS A 304 -0.84 11.16 -1.75
CA HIS A 304 -2.12 10.61 -1.28
C HIS A 304 -2.37 9.13 -1.61
N GLY A 305 -1.31 8.33 -1.69
CA GLY A 305 -1.43 6.89 -1.97
C GLY A 305 -1.67 6.54 -3.42
N LEU A 306 -1.30 7.41 -4.36
CA LEU A 306 -1.27 7.06 -5.77
C LEU A 306 -0.35 5.84 -5.99
N MET A 307 -0.93 4.80 -6.60
CA MET A 307 -0.23 3.61 -7.02
C MET A 307 -0.78 3.18 -8.37
N MET A 308 0.12 2.95 -9.32
CA MET A 308 -0.22 2.53 -10.68
C MET A 308 0.28 1.12 -10.89
N VAL A 309 -0.57 0.26 -11.45
CA VAL A 309 -0.25 -1.12 -11.81
C VAL A 309 -0.42 -1.24 -13.31
N GLY A 310 0.63 -1.62 -14.04
CA GLY A 310 0.58 -1.73 -15.50
C GLY A 310 1.00 -3.09 -16.01
N ASP A 311 0.22 -3.68 -16.90
CA ASP A 311 0.58 -4.92 -17.59
C ASP A 311 1.50 -4.61 -18.78
N LYS A 312 2.59 -5.38 -18.90
CA LYS A 312 3.50 -5.32 -20.05
C LYS A 312 2.72 -5.55 -21.35
N GLN A 313 2.92 -4.67 -22.33
CA GLN A 313 2.36 -4.83 -23.66
C GLN A 313 3.18 -5.84 -24.50
N PRO A 314 2.53 -6.56 -25.43
CA PRO A 314 3.21 -7.47 -26.36
C PRO A 314 4.29 -6.78 -27.21
#